data_AF-A0A956AZX2-F1
#
_entry.id   AF-A0A956AZX2-F1
#
_cell.length_a   1.000
_cell.length_b   1.000
_cell.length_c   1.000
_cell.angle_alpha   90.00
_cell.angle_beta   90.00
_cell.angle_gamma   90.00
#
_symmetry.space_group_name_H-M   'P 1'
#
loop_
_entity.id
_entity.type
_entity.pdbx_description
1 polymer ?
#
loop_
_entity_poly.entity_id
_entity_poly.type
_entity_poly.pdbx_seq_one_letter_code
_entity_poly.pdbx_strand_id
1 'polypeptide(L)'
;LIVAYHPPIFGGLKRLTPDRPLTRVLLQAVHDQVALYSPHTALDAVVGGVNDWLLEGLGEAAEVQPITPASDPDAPPGTGLGRLARLATPLDAAALVPRLKTWLGLASFRVAWAAAHRAGQPMARVAVCPGAGRSLFENMRAPVDLIVTGELRHHEILAYVAAGTTVVVTDHTNTERGFLPRYAEWIAGALPGVKVTISAVDADPLQVV
;
A
#
# COMPACT_ATOMS: atom_id res chain seq x y z
N LEU A 1 -0.61 -0.68 -24.49
CA LEU A 1 -0.21 -1.36 -23.24
C LEU A 1 -1.00 -0.74 -22.10
N ILE A 2 -1.64 -1.56 -21.27
CA ILE A 2 -2.20 -1.14 -19.98
C ILE A 2 -1.32 -1.72 -18.89
N VAL A 3 -0.88 -0.86 -17.97
CA VAL A 3 -0.21 -1.28 -16.75
C VAL A 3 -1.23 -1.22 -15.62
N ALA A 4 -1.62 -2.38 -15.11
CA ALA A 4 -2.58 -2.51 -14.00
C ALA A 4 -1.82 -2.90 -12.74
N TYR A 5 -2.01 -2.18 -11.64
CA TYR A 5 -1.34 -2.52 -10.39
C TYR A 5 -1.78 -3.90 -9.88
N HIS A 6 -3.10 -4.11 -9.80
CA HIS A 6 -3.70 -5.40 -9.49
C HIS A 6 -3.76 -6.27 -10.74
N PRO A 7 -3.28 -7.52 -10.68
CA PRO A 7 -3.26 -8.41 -11.83
C PRO A 7 -4.71 -8.78 -12.22
N PRO A 8 -5.14 -8.48 -13.46
CA PRO A 8 -6.49 -8.86 -13.91
C PRO A 8 -6.71 -10.37 -13.87
N ILE A 9 -5.64 -11.15 -14.06
CA ILE A 9 -5.61 -12.61 -13.92
C ILE A 9 -4.90 -12.95 -12.62
N PHE A 10 -5.61 -12.87 -11.49
CA PHE A 10 -5.07 -13.25 -10.18
C PHE A 10 -5.13 -14.78 -9.95
N GLY A 11 -6.27 -15.38 -10.28
CA GLY A 11 -6.45 -16.84 -10.26
C GLY A 11 -6.30 -17.43 -11.66
N GLY A 12 -5.79 -18.66 -11.74
CA GLY A 12 -5.61 -19.36 -13.02
C GLY A 12 -6.94 -19.51 -13.78
N LEU A 13 -6.99 -19.01 -15.02
CA LEU A 13 -8.16 -19.14 -15.89
C LEU A 13 -8.27 -20.57 -16.41
N LYS A 14 -9.44 -21.19 -16.23
CA LYS A 14 -9.72 -22.54 -16.77
C LYS A 14 -10.37 -22.50 -18.16
N ARG A 15 -11.05 -21.40 -18.49
CA ARG A 15 -11.75 -21.16 -19.76
C ARG A 15 -11.74 -19.67 -20.07
N LEU A 16 -11.65 -19.30 -21.34
CA LEU A 16 -11.73 -17.93 -21.82
C LEU A 16 -12.95 -17.77 -22.73
N THR A 17 -14.10 -17.47 -22.13
CA THR A 17 -15.41 -17.31 -22.77
C THR A 17 -16.02 -15.95 -22.42
N PRO A 18 -16.90 -15.34 -23.22
CA PRO A 18 -17.44 -14.00 -22.97
C PRO A 18 -18.55 -13.96 -21.90
N ASP A 19 -18.75 -15.05 -21.14
CA ASP A 19 -19.81 -15.19 -20.12
C ASP A 19 -19.56 -14.31 -18.88
N ARG A 20 -18.31 -14.02 -18.53
CA ARG A 20 -17.95 -13.26 -17.31
C ARG A 20 -17.38 -11.88 -17.63
N PRO A 21 -17.57 -10.89 -16.73
CA PRO A 21 -17.01 -9.56 -16.91
C PRO A 21 -15.50 -9.55 -17.19
N LEU A 22 -14.70 -10.24 -16.36
CA LEU A 22 -13.25 -10.30 -16.53
C LEU A 22 -12.85 -10.88 -17.88
N THR A 23 -13.41 -12.03 -18.26
CA THR A 23 -13.03 -12.70 -19.51
C THR A 23 -13.49 -11.93 -20.75
N ARG A 24 -14.59 -11.15 -20.67
CA ARG A 24 -14.95 -10.18 -21.73
C ARG A 24 -13.88 -9.11 -21.91
N VAL A 25 -13.39 -8.52 -20.82
CA VAL A 25 -12.32 -7.51 -20.88
C VAL A 25 -11.03 -8.10 -21.47
N LEU A 26 -10.68 -9.33 -21.08
CA LEU A 26 -9.50 -10.01 -21.64
C LEU A 26 -9.65 -10.33 -23.13
N LEU A 27 -10.82 -10.83 -23.55
CA LEU A 27 -11.11 -11.09 -24.96
C LEU A 27 -11.08 -9.80 -25.79
N GLN A 28 -11.60 -8.69 -25.24
CA GLN A 28 -11.52 -7.38 -25.87
C GLN A 28 -10.06 -6.91 -26.00
N ALA A 29 -9.25 -7.05 -24.95
CA ALA A 29 -7.84 -6.70 -24.98
C ALA A 29 -7.07 -7.51 -26.04
N VAL A 30 -7.38 -8.81 -26.20
CA VAL A 30 -6.80 -9.64 -27.27
C VAL A 30 -7.25 -9.16 -28.66
N HIS A 31 -8.55 -8.94 -28.84
CA HIS A 31 -9.11 -8.43 -30.10
C HIS A 31 -8.47 -7.11 -30.53
N ASP A 32 -8.32 -6.18 -29.58
CA ASP A 32 -7.76 -4.84 -29.81
C ASP A 32 -6.22 -4.81 -29.74
N GLN A 33 -5.58 -5.97 -29.57
CA GLN A 33 -4.13 -6.13 -29.45
C GLN A 33 -3.51 -5.25 -28.34
N VAL A 34 -4.23 -5.08 -27.24
CA VAL A 34 -3.78 -4.34 -26.06
C VAL A 34 -3.09 -5.29 -25.09
N ALA A 35 -1.77 -5.15 -24.98
CA ALA A 35 -1.00 -5.84 -23.95
C ALA A 35 -1.40 -5.37 -22.53
N LEU A 36 -1.40 -6.30 -21.57
CA LEU A 36 -1.62 -6.05 -20.14
C LEU A 36 -0.35 -6.43 -19.37
N TYR A 37 0.12 -5.56 -18.48
CA TYR A 37 1.25 -5.81 -17.58
C TYR A 37 0.86 -5.47 -16.16
N SER A 38 1.33 -6.25 -15.18
CA SER A 38 1.02 -6.04 -13.76
C SER A 38 2.26 -6.24 -12.89
N PRO A 39 2.82 -5.18 -12.28
CA PRO A 39 3.96 -5.32 -11.38
C PRO A 39 3.55 -5.81 -9.98
N HIS A 40 2.33 -5.46 -9.52
CA HIS A 40 1.76 -5.86 -8.24
C HIS A 40 2.78 -5.79 -7.09
N THR A 41 3.03 -6.91 -6.40
CA THR A 41 3.97 -7.03 -5.28
C THR A 41 5.42 -6.68 -5.61
N ALA A 42 5.83 -6.67 -6.89
CA ALA A 42 7.16 -6.17 -7.23
C ALA A 42 7.29 -4.67 -6.95
N LEU A 43 6.20 -3.92 -7.17
CA LEU A 43 6.15 -2.48 -6.88
C LEU A 43 5.94 -2.19 -5.39
N ASP A 44 5.33 -3.12 -4.65
CA ASP A 44 5.37 -3.12 -3.18
C ASP A 44 6.78 -3.33 -2.65
N ALA A 45 7.51 -4.28 -3.24
CA ALA A 45 8.77 -4.76 -2.69
C ALA A 45 9.95 -3.80 -2.94
N VAL A 46 9.99 -3.16 -4.11
CA VAL A 46 11.11 -2.31 -4.53
C VAL A 46 11.28 -1.10 -3.62
N VAL A 47 12.53 -0.67 -3.43
CA VAL A 47 12.86 0.60 -2.76
C VAL A 47 12.32 1.78 -3.57
N GLY A 48 11.68 2.73 -2.90
CA GLY A 48 10.96 3.85 -3.50
C GLY A 48 9.56 3.48 -4.01
N GLY A 49 9.12 2.23 -3.78
CA GLY A 49 7.84 1.69 -4.19
C GLY A 49 6.66 2.16 -3.34
N VAL A 50 5.53 1.44 -3.44
CA VAL A 50 4.26 1.85 -2.80
C VAL A 50 4.39 1.91 -1.27
N ASN A 51 5.14 0.97 -0.67
CA ASN A 51 5.35 0.96 0.78
C ASN A 51 6.16 2.18 1.26
N ASP A 52 7.19 2.57 0.52
CA ASP A 52 8.02 3.74 0.86
C ASP A 52 7.21 5.03 0.71
N TRP A 53 6.40 5.13 -0.35
CA TRP A 53 5.46 6.23 -0.53
C TRP A 53 4.44 6.35 0.61
N LEU A 54 3.89 5.24 1.09
CA LEU A 54 2.97 5.30 2.24
C LEU A 54 3.70 5.73 3.53
N LEU A 55 4.94 5.25 3.72
CA LEU A 55 5.77 5.61 4.87
C LEU A 55 6.12 7.10 4.90
N GLU A 56 6.42 7.72 3.76
CA GLU A 56 6.69 9.16 3.63
C GLU A 56 5.55 10.02 4.22
N GLY A 57 4.30 9.53 4.13
CA GLY A 57 3.13 10.16 4.73
C GLY A 57 3.14 10.24 6.26
N LEU A 58 4.05 9.53 6.93
CA LEU A 58 4.22 9.58 8.39
C LEU A 58 5.31 10.57 8.82
N GLY A 59 6.24 10.89 7.92
CA GLY A 59 7.38 11.77 8.16
C GLY A 59 8.71 11.11 7.79
N GLU A 60 9.81 11.80 8.09
CA GLU A 60 11.15 11.28 7.84
C GLU A 60 11.45 10.09 8.75
N ALA A 61 12.00 9.03 8.17
CA ALA A 61 12.44 7.85 8.89
C ALA A 61 13.96 7.87 9.08
N ALA A 62 14.42 7.64 10.32
CA ALA A 62 15.83 7.50 10.64
C ALA A 62 16.39 6.12 10.23
N GLU A 63 15.54 5.09 10.29
CA GLU A 63 15.86 3.73 9.87
C GLU A 63 14.65 3.11 9.19
N VAL A 64 14.88 2.38 8.10
CA VAL A 64 13.86 1.69 7.33
C VAL A 64 14.37 0.31 6.94
N GLN A 65 13.55 -0.71 7.13
CA GLN A 65 13.81 -2.06 6.66
C GLN A 65 12.51 -2.73 6.18
N PRO A 66 12.56 -3.68 5.24
CA PRO A 66 11.38 -4.46 4.89
C PRO A 66 10.94 -5.34 6.07
N ILE A 67 9.62 -5.56 6.20
CA ILE A 67 9.08 -6.48 7.22
C ILE A 67 9.43 -7.93 6.83
N THR A 68 9.25 -8.25 5.56
CA THR A 68 9.71 -9.52 4.97
C THR A 68 10.72 -9.19 3.88
N PRO A 69 12.03 -9.34 4.14
CA PRO A 69 13.07 -9.14 3.14
C PRO A 69 12.87 -10.04 1.91
N ALA A 70 13.28 -9.56 0.75
CA ALA A 70 13.33 -10.39 -0.45
C ALA A 70 14.24 -11.61 -0.23
N SER A 71 13.82 -12.76 -0.75
CA SER A 71 14.59 -14.01 -0.67
C SER A 71 15.69 -14.10 -1.74
N ASP A 72 15.58 -13.28 -2.78
CA ASP A 72 16.54 -13.23 -3.87
C ASP A 72 17.83 -12.54 -3.39
N PRO A 73 18.98 -13.23 -3.37
CA PRO A 73 20.25 -12.66 -2.92
C PRO A 73 20.76 -11.54 -3.82
N ASP A 74 20.30 -11.47 -5.07
CA ASP A 74 20.67 -10.42 -6.03
C ASP A 74 19.72 -9.20 -5.97
N ALA A 75 18.68 -9.26 -5.13
CA ALA A 75 17.78 -8.13 -4.94
C ALA A 75 18.52 -6.92 -4.34
N PRO A 76 18.25 -5.70 -4.81
CA PRO A 76 18.84 -4.49 -4.23
C PRO A 76 18.62 -4.41 -2.71
N PRO A 77 19.58 -3.91 -1.92
CA PRO A 77 19.42 -3.75 -0.48
C PRO A 77 18.15 -2.99 -0.11
N GLY A 78 17.42 -3.49 0.88
CA GLY A 78 16.14 -2.91 1.32
C GLY A 78 14.90 -3.43 0.59
N THR A 79 15.07 -4.22 -0.48
CA THR A 79 13.94 -4.85 -1.20
C THR A 79 13.21 -5.87 -0.32
N GLY A 80 11.89 -5.80 -0.30
CA GLY A 80 11.04 -6.73 0.45
C GLY A 80 9.66 -6.14 0.74
N LEU A 81 8.75 -6.96 1.28
CA LEU A 81 7.36 -6.56 1.53
C LEU A 81 7.24 -5.75 2.84
N GLY A 82 6.39 -4.73 2.80
CA GLY A 82 6.14 -3.84 3.94
C GLY A 82 7.32 -2.96 4.29
N ARG A 83 7.11 -1.99 5.17
CA ARG A 83 8.22 -1.29 5.84
C ARG A 83 8.01 -1.28 7.32
N LEU A 84 9.06 -1.62 8.05
CA LEU A 84 9.24 -1.33 9.45
C LEU A 84 10.23 -0.19 9.55
N ALA A 85 9.86 0.88 10.22
CA ALA A 85 10.67 2.08 10.31
C ALA A 85 10.69 2.66 11.72
N ARG A 86 11.76 3.39 12.02
CA ARG A 86 11.79 4.33 13.14
C ARG A 86 11.75 5.74 12.59
N LEU A 87 10.75 6.53 12.98
CA LEU A 87 10.65 7.93 12.61
C LEU A 87 11.79 8.74 13.24
N ALA A 88 12.35 9.67 12.48
CA ALA A 88 13.37 10.59 12.96
C ALA A 88 12.80 11.54 14.03
N THR A 89 11.56 11.97 13.83
CA THR A 89 10.78 12.71 14.82
C THR A 89 9.53 11.89 15.17
N PRO A 90 9.38 11.43 16.42
CA PRO A 90 8.19 10.72 16.85
C PRO A 90 6.90 11.53 16.60
N LEU A 91 5.85 10.82 16.21
CA LEU A 91 4.58 11.38 15.77
C LEU A 91 3.52 11.16 16.85
N ASP A 92 2.89 12.21 17.36
CA ASP A 92 1.77 12.07 18.28
C ASP A 92 0.42 11.95 17.54
N ALA A 93 -0.65 11.70 18.29
CA ALA A 93 -2.00 11.58 17.74
C ALA A 93 -2.49 12.87 17.03
N ALA A 94 -2.08 14.04 17.53
CA ALA A 94 -2.51 15.34 17.00
C ALA A 94 -1.86 15.63 15.64
N ALA A 95 -0.64 15.16 15.42
CA ALA A 95 0.09 15.30 14.17
C ALA A 95 -0.24 14.19 13.16
N LEU A 96 -0.50 12.96 13.61
CA LEU A 96 -0.77 11.80 12.73
C LEU A 96 -1.96 12.04 11.81
N VAL A 97 -3.10 12.42 12.37
CA VAL A 97 -4.36 12.53 11.63
C VAL A 97 -4.30 13.55 10.48
N PRO A 98 -3.95 14.84 10.72
CA PRO A 98 -3.92 15.83 9.65
C PRO A 98 -2.86 15.51 8.59
N ARG A 99 -1.73 14.90 8.99
CA ARG A 99 -0.67 14.52 8.05
C ARG A 99 -1.15 13.44 7.09
N LEU A 100 -1.69 12.34 7.60
CA LEU A 100 -2.19 11.25 6.74
C LEU A 100 -3.40 11.66 5.90
N LYS A 101 -4.31 12.51 6.42
CA LYS A 101 -5.42 13.05 5.63
C LYS A 101 -4.90 13.82 4.42
N THR A 102 -3.93 14.70 4.64
CA THR A 102 -3.30 15.49 3.57
C THR A 102 -2.57 14.59 2.58
N TRP A 103 -1.75 13.65 3.07
CA TRP A 103 -0.94 12.76 2.25
C TRP A 103 -1.77 11.85 1.35
N LEU A 104 -2.82 11.24 1.91
CA LEU A 104 -3.69 10.31 1.19
C LEU A 104 -4.84 11.00 0.45
N GLY A 105 -5.01 12.32 0.63
CA GLY A 105 -6.12 13.07 0.04
C GLY A 105 -7.50 12.68 0.58
N LEU A 106 -7.59 12.28 1.86
CA LEU A 106 -8.81 11.75 2.47
C LEU A 106 -9.46 12.74 3.43
N ALA A 107 -10.78 12.88 3.34
CA ALA A 107 -11.57 13.63 4.32
C ALA A 107 -11.62 12.93 5.69
N SER A 108 -11.62 11.60 5.70
CA SER A 108 -11.72 10.77 6.90
C SER A 108 -11.07 9.40 6.68
N PHE A 109 -10.62 8.79 7.77
CA PHE A 109 -10.20 7.39 7.85
C PHE A 109 -10.41 6.88 9.28
N ARG A 110 -10.22 5.57 9.49
CA ARG A 110 -10.47 4.92 10.78
C ARG A 110 -9.17 4.70 11.54
N VAL A 111 -9.20 4.98 12.84
CA VAL A 111 -8.09 4.75 13.75
C VAL A 111 -8.57 4.00 14.99
N ALA A 112 -7.88 2.94 15.33
CA ALA A 112 -8.01 2.26 16.61
C ALA A 112 -6.82 2.64 17.49
N TRP A 113 -7.08 3.45 18.52
CA TRP A 113 -6.03 4.03 19.37
C TRP A 113 -5.64 3.09 20.51
N ALA A 114 -4.35 2.83 20.66
CA ALA A 114 -3.82 2.30 21.90
C ALA A 114 -3.92 3.34 23.03
N ALA A 115 -4.08 2.88 24.28
CA ALA A 115 -4.32 3.76 25.43
C ALA A 115 -3.22 4.82 25.62
N ALA A 116 -1.95 4.41 25.48
CA ALA A 116 -0.79 5.29 25.58
C ALA A 116 -0.82 6.43 24.56
N HIS A 117 -1.10 6.12 23.29
CA HIS A 117 -1.12 7.11 22.20
C HIS A 117 -2.37 8.01 22.29
N ARG A 118 -3.49 7.47 22.77
CA ARG A 118 -4.68 8.29 23.09
C ARG A 118 -4.42 9.29 24.21
N ALA A 119 -3.53 8.94 25.16
CA ALA A 119 -3.08 9.83 26.22
C ALA A 119 -1.96 10.80 25.78
N GLY A 120 -1.60 10.81 24.49
CA GLY A 120 -0.62 11.74 23.93
C GLY A 120 0.83 11.23 23.91
N GLN A 121 1.08 9.96 24.24
CA GLN A 121 2.43 9.41 24.05
C GLN A 121 2.77 9.37 22.55
N PRO A 122 4.00 9.77 22.17
CA PRO A 122 4.41 9.80 20.78
C PRO A 122 4.73 8.40 20.24
N MET A 123 4.49 8.19 18.96
CA MET A 123 4.75 6.95 18.21
C MET A 123 6.05 7.12 17.40
N ALA A 124 7.02 6.22 17.57
CA ALA A 124 8.31 6.30 16.89
C ALA A 124 8.55 5.09 15.97
N ARG A 125 8.16 3.89 16.40
CA ARG A 125 8.30 2.65 15.65
C ARG A 125 7.02 2.39 14.86
N VAL A 126 7.10 2.39 13.54
CA VAL A 126 5.92 2.30 12.67
C VAL A 126 6.08 1.16 11.68
N ALA A 127 4.97 0.49 11.37
CA ALA A 127 4.90 -0.51 10.32
C ALA A 127 3.84 -0.11 9.29
N VAL A 128 4.18 -0.18 8.00
CA VAL A 128 3.25 0.14 6.92
C VAL A 128 3.17 -1.00 5.91
N CYS A 129 1.97 -1.19 5.37
CA CYS A 129 1.70 -2.09 4.25
C CYS A 129 0.46 -1.57 3.50
N PRO A 130 0.61 -0.95 2.32
CA PRO A 130 -0.50 -0.71 1.40
C PRO A 130 -1.34 -1.96 1.16
N GLY A 131 -2.62 -1.76 0.88
CA GLY A 131 -3.57 -2.83 0.66
C GLY A 131 -3.86 -3.64 1.92
N ALA A 132 -3.76 -4.96 1.83
CA ALA A 132 -4.10 -5.89 2.90
C ALA A 132 -2.85 -6.42 3.64
N GLY A 133 -2.49 -5.79 4.76
CA GLY A 133 -1.24 -6.07 5.48
C GLY A 133 -1.25 -7.24 6.47
N ARG A 134 -2.39 -7.92 6.67
CA ARG A 134 -2.57 -8.93 7.74
C ARG A 134 -1.42 -9.94 7.84
N SER A 135 -1.20 -10.72 6.78
CA SER A 135 -0.23 -11.83 6.79
C SER A 135 1.20 -11.35 6.99
N LEU A 136 1.47 -10.09 6.62
CA LEU A 136 2.77 -9.49 6.78
C LEU A 136 3.02 -9.11 8.24
N PHE A 137 2.05 -8.47 8.88
CA PHE A 137 2.18 -8.03 10.27
C PHE A 137 2.18 -9.19 11.27
N GLU A 138 1.52 -10.32 10.96
CA GLU A 138 1.58 -11.54 11.76
C GLU A 138 3.02 -12.08 11.95
N ASN A 139 3.95 -11.74 11.05
CA ASN A 139 5.35 -12.16 11.12
C ASN A 139 6.26 -11.19 11.89
N MET A 140 5.75 -10.03 12.33
CA MET A 140 6.54 -9.07 13.09
C MET A 140 6.82 -9.60 14.50
N ARG A 141 8.11 -9.70 14.84
CA ARG A 141 8.55 -10.20 16.16
C ARG A 141 8.67 -9.11 17.22
N ALA A 142 8.85 -7.86 16.79
CA ALA A 142 9.05 -6.73 17.68
C ALA A 142 7.81 -5.84 17.69
N PRO A 143 7.43 -5.28 18.85
CA PRO A 143 6.31 -4.37 18.93
C PRO A 143 6.58 -3.09 18.13
N VAL A 144 5.48 -2.51 17.65
CA VAL A 144 5.44 -1.21 16.96
C VAL A 144 4.38 -0.34 17.60
N ASP A 145 4.57 0.97 17.53
CA ASP A 145 3.68 1.95 18.11
C ASP A 145 2.48 2.21 17.18
N LEU A 146 2.71 2.12 15.86
CA LEU A 146 1.73 2.41 14.82
C LEU A 146 1.79 1.38 13.68
N ILE A 147 0.61 0.90 13.26
CA ILE A 147 0.40 0.18 11.99
C ILE A 147 -0.45 1.04 11.06
N VAL A 148 -0.07 1.15 9.79
CA VAL A 148 -0.89 1.78 8.74
C VAL A 148 -1.05 0.82 7.57
N THR A 149 -2.29 0.53 7.19
CA THR A 149 -2.63 -0.35 6.08
C THR A 149 -4.01 -0.04 5.53
N GLY A 150 -4.38 -0.63 4.40
CA GLY A 150 -5.73 -0.51 3.87
C GLY A 150 -6.70 -1.34 4.70
N GLU A 151 -6.37 -2.62 4.93
CA GLU A 151 -7.30 -3.62 5.46
C GLU A 151 -6.72 -4.46 6.59
N LEU A 152 -7.50 -4.59 7.68
CA LEU A 152 -7.34 -5.58 8.74
C LEU A 152 -8.71 -6.05 9.22
N ARG A 153 -8.80 -7.29 9.71
CA ARG A 153 -10.00 -7.83 10.34
C ARG A 153 -10.15 -7.29 11.76
N HIS A 154 -11.38 -7.24 12.24
CA HIS A 154 -11.72 -6.69 13.55
C HIS A 154 -10.87 -7.27 14.71
N HIS A 155 -10.73 -8.59 14.78
CA HIS A 155 -9.96 -9.24 15.85
C HIS A 155 -8.46 -8.96 15.80
N GLU A 156 -7.90 -8.68 14.61
CA GLU A 156 -6.49 -8.26 14.49
C GLU A 156 -6.30 -6.87 15.06
N ILE A 157 -7.19 -5.95 14.70
CA ILE A 157 -7.18 -4.58 15.23
C ILE A 157 -7.25 -4.61 16.76
N LEU A 158 -8.17 -5.40 17.33
CA LEU A 158 -8.27 -5.56 18.79
C LEU A 158 -6.98 -6.12 19.41
N ALA A 159 -6.37 -7.13 18.79
CA ALA A 159 -5.13 -7.73 19.30
C ALA A 159 -3.98 -6.73 19.31
N TYR A 160 -3.79 -5.96 18.24
CA TYR A 160 -2.76 -4.92 18.16
C TYR A 160 -2.99 -3.81 19.19
N VAL A 161 -4.22 -3.32 19.32
CA VAL A 161 -4.55 -2.28 20.32
C VAL A 161 -4.32 -2.79 21.75
N ALA A 162 -4.69 -4.04 22.05
CA ALA A 162 -4.43 -4.65 23.35
C ALA A 162 -2.92 -4.82 23.64
N ALA A 163 -2.12 -5.01 22.59
CA ALA A 163 -0.66 -5.07 22.67
C ALA A 163 0.02 -3.68 22.72
N GLY A 164 -0.75 -2.59 22.69
CA GLY A 164 -0.24 -1.22 22.78
C GLY A 164 0.04 -0.55 21.43
N THR A 165 -0.36 -1.16 20.31
CA THR A 165 -0.17 -0.61 18.96
C THR A 165 -1.41 0.15 18.50
N THR A 166 -1.24 1.40 18.05
CA THR A 166 -2.29 2.13 17.32
C THR A 166 -2.39 1.59 15.90
N VAL A 167 -3.61 1.44 15.38
CA VAL A 167 -3.85 0.92 14.03
C VAL A 167 -4.65 1.93 13.22
N VAL A 168 -4.14 2.28 12.04
CA VAL A 168 -4.84 3.06 11.02
C VAL A 168 -5.24 2.12 9.88
N VAL A 169 -6.53 2.13 9.54
CA VAL A 169 -7.08 1.45 8.36
C VAL A 169 -7.82 2.46 7.50
N THR A 170 -7.38 2.61 6.25
CA THR A 170 -7.90 3.65 5.34
C THR A 170 -8.55 3.07 4.09
N ASP A 171 -8.86 1.78 4.04
CA ASP A 171 -9.32 1.04 2.85
C ASP A 171 -8.23 0.86 1.77
N HIS A 172 -8.38 -0.19 0.97
CA HIS A 172 -7.33 -0.75 0.11
C HIS A 172 -6.78 0.27 -0.90
N THR A 173 -7.65 0.82 -1.75
CA THR A 173 -7.27 1.75 -2.83
C THR A 173 -6.61 3.02 -2.30
N ASN A 174 -7.07 3.54 -1.16
CA ASN A 174 -6.55 4.78 -0.59
C ASN A 174 -5.08 4.69 -0.17
N THR A 175 -4.60 3.49 0.17
CA THR A 175 -3.18 3.26 0.52
C THR A 175 -2.27 2.96 -0.67
N GLU A 176 -2.80 2.90 -1.90
CA GLU A 176 -2.02 2.50 -3.08
C GLU A 176 -2.09 3.54 -4.20
N ARG A 177 -3.28 4.08 -4.45
CA ARG A 177 -3.57 4.88 -5.65
C ARG A 177 -2.76 6.16 -5.74
N GLY A 178 -2.45 6.77 -4.60
CA GLY A 178 -1.65 7.99 -4.56
C GLY A 178 -0.21 7.82 -5.08
N PHE A 179 0.25 6.58 -5.27
CA PHE A 179 1.54 6.28 -5.89
C PHE A 179 1.53 6.38 -7.43
N LEU A 180 0.36 6.32 -8.08
CA LEU A 180 0.27 6.30 -9.55
C LEU A 180 0.98 7.47 -10.26
N PRO A 181 0.92 8.73 -9.77
CA PRO A 181 1.69 9.83 -10.35
C PRO A 181 3.20 9.57 -10.39
N ARG A 182 3.77 9.10 -9.28
CA ARG A 182 5.21 8.79 -9.19
C ARG A 182 5.58 7.63 -10.11
N TYR A 183 4.74 6.61 -10.18
CA TYR A 183 4.99 5.48 -11.09
C TYR A 183 4.86 5.88 -12.57
N ALA A 184 3.94 6.78 -12.91
CA ALA A 184 3.82 7.32 -14.25
C ALA A 184 5.09 8.10 -14.67
N GLU A 185 5.67 8.88 -13.76
CA GLU A 185 6.96 9.55 -13.97
C GLU A 185 8.10 8.56 -14.18
N TRP A 186 8.15 7.47 -13.40
CA TRP A 186 9.15 6.41 -13.58
C TRP A 186 9.07 5.78 -14.96
N ILE A 187 7.86 5.42 -15.41
CA ILE A 187 7.66 4.85 -16.74
C ILE A 187 8.04 5.84 -17.83
N ALA A 188 7.64 7.11 -17.70
CA ALA A 188 7.95 8.15 -18.68
C ALA A 188 9.46 8.40 -18.79
N GLY A 189 10.18 8.37 -17.66
CA GLY A 189 11.64 8.49 -17.63
C GLY A 189 12.36 7.27 -18.20
N ALA A 190 11.87 6.07 -17.93
CA ALA A 190 12.45 4.82 -18.44
C ALA A 190 12.16 4.59 -19.93
N LEU A 191 11.07 5.15 -20.45
CA LEU A 191 10.63 5.01 -21.84
C LEU A 191 10.43 6.39 -22.51
N PRO A 192 11.53 7.12 -22.81
CA PRO A 192 11.44 8.41 -23.47
C PRO A 192 10.65 8.33 -24.79
N GLY A 193 9.74 9.27 -25.01
CA GLY A 193 8.90 9.35 -26.21
C GLY A 193 7.60 8.54 -26.15
N VAL A 194 7.37 7.76 -25.09
CA VAL A 194 6.07 7.10 -24.85
C VAL A 194 5.16 8.04 -24.03
N LYS A 195 3.94 8.26 -24.52
CA LYS A 195 2.92 8.99 -23.76
C LYS A 195 2.37 8.09 -22.64
N VAL A 196 2.57 8.50 -21.39
CA VAL A 196 2.01 7.83 -20.22
C VAL A 196 0.79 8.62 -19.73
N THR A 197 -0.32 7.93 -19.48
CA THR A 197 -1.55 8.53 -18.94
C THR A 197 -2.11 7.67 -17.81
N ILE A 198 -2.50 8.31 -16.71
CA ILE A 198 -3.20 7.66 -15.60
C ILE A 198 -4.69 7.58 -15.93
N SER A 199 -5.31 6.44 -15.68
CA SER A 199 -6.75 6.25 -15.92
C SER A 199 -7.58 7.20 -15.05
N ALA A 200 -8.50 7.94 -15.67
CA ALA A 200 -9.48 8.79 -14.99
C ALA A 200 -10.78 8.06 -14.64
N VAL A 201 -10.98 6.84 -15.17
CA VAL A 201 -12.22 6.05 -14.99
C VAL A 201 -12.08 5.03 -13.86
N ASP A 202 -10.87 4.49 -13.67
CA ASP A 202 -10.58 3.58 -12.57
C ASP A 202 -10.69 4.33 -11.24
N ALA A 203 -11.37 3.76 -10.24
CA ALA A 203 -11.65 4.40 -8.96
C ALA A 203 -11.87 3.34 -7.87
N ASP A 204 -11.84 3.77 -6.60
CA ASP A 204 -12.21 2.90 -5.46
C ASP A 204 -13.68 2.44 -5.64
N PRO A 205 -13.97 1.13 -5.54
CA PRO A 205 -15.35 0.64 -5.57
C PRO A 205 -16.20 1.10 -4.37
N LEU A 206 -15.58 1.57 -3.28
CA LEU A 206 -16.25 2.03 -2.07
C LEU A 206 -16.35 3.56 -2.03
N GLN A 207 -17.48 4.06 -1.50
CA GLN A 207 -17.71 5.49 -1.28
C GLN A 207 -18.11 5.73 0.17
N VAL A 208 -17.57 6.79 0.76
CA VAL A 208 -18.01 7.28 2.07
C VAL A 208 -19.30 8.08 1.87
N VAL A 209 -20.40 7.64 2.50
CA VAL A 209 -21.74 8.25 2.42
C VAL A 209 -22.15 8.92 3.73
#